data_AF-A0A921BGI8-F1
#
_entry.id   AF-A0A921BGI8-F1
#
_cell.length_a   1.000
_cell.length_b   1.000
_cell.length_c   1.000
_cell.angle_alpha   90.00
_cell.angle_beta   90.00
_cell.angle_gamma   90.00
#
_symmetry.space_group_name_H-M   'P 1'
#
loop_
_entity.id
_entity.type
_entity.pdbx_description
1 polymer ?
#
loop_
_entity_poly.entity_id
_entity_poly.type
_entity_poly.pdbx_seq_one_letter_code
_entity_poly.pdbx_strand_id
1 'polypeptide(L)'
;MKRVILEGNRATGVELESGGESFIIKSDQLILSGGAVGSPQLLLLSGIGPEDHLKQMGIEVQHSLPGVGQNLRDHPNVRTPVKVKDDFPLDPAAPRTQLALRYTAGIQ
;
A
#
# COMPACT_ATOMS: atom_id res chain seq x y z
N MET A 1 -7.13 -10.88 -3.78
CA MET A 1 -8.37 -10.11 -4.04
C MET A 1 -8.22 -9.47 -5.41
N LYS A 2 -9.23 -9.56 -6.27
CA LYS A 2 -9.19 -8.99 -7.62
C LYS A 2 -9.78 -7.59 -7.64
N ARG A 3 -11.03 -7.43 -7.20
CA ARG A 3 -11.76 -6.16 -7.17
C ARG A 3 -12.98 -6.21 -6.26
N VAL A 4 -13.46 -5.03 -5.88
CA VAL A 4 -14.78 -4.79 -5.29
C VAL A 4 -15.82 -4.79 -6.41
N ILE A 5 -16.95 -5.42 -6.16
CA ILE A 5 -18.11 -5.41 -7.06
C ILE A 5 -19.04 -4.27 -6.63
N LEU A 6 -19.46 -3.48 -7.62
CA LEU A 6 -20.31 -2.31 -7.44
C LEU A 6 -21.64 -2.49 -8.17
N GLU A 7 -22.73 -2.03 -7.54
CA GLU A 7 -24.01 -1.77 -8.18
C GLU A 7 -24.31 -0.28 -8.03
N GLY A 8 -24.06 0.49 -9.09
CA GLY A 8 -24.06 1.95 -9.02
C GLY A 8 -22.97 2.45 -8.08
N ASN A 9 -23.36 3.12 -6.99
CA ASN A 9 -22.44 3.66 -5.98
C ASN A 9 -22.31 2.78 -4.72
N ARG A 10 -22.89 1.56 -4.73
CA ARG A 10 -22.87 0.65 -3.57
C ARG A 10 -21.96 -0.53 -3.84
N ALA A 11 -21.07 -0.82 -2.89
CA ALA A 11 -20.30 -2.07 -2.87
C ALA A 11 -21.20 -3.23 -2.41
N THR A 12 -21.24 -4.31 -3.20
CA THR A 12 -22.12 -5.47 -2.98
C THR A 12 -21.37 -6.79 -2.81
N GLY A 13 -20.04 -6.76 -3.01
CA GLY A 13 -19.20 -7.94 -2.85
C GLY A 13 -17.77 -7.72 -3.26
N VAL A 14 -17.00 -8.80 -3.23
CA VAL A 14 -15.60 -8.83 -3.65
C VAL A 14 -15.36 -10.06 -4.52
N GLU A 15 -14.63 -9.86 -5.61
CA GLU A 15 -14.11 -10.93 -6.44
C GLU A 15 -12.73 -11.36 -5.91
N LEU A 16 -12.57 -12.66 -5.69
CA LEU A 16 -11.40 -13.29 -5.10
C LEU A 16 -10.86 -14.36 -6.05
N GLU A 17 -9.60 -14.70 -5.86
CA GLU A 17 -8.98 -15.87 -6.48
C GLU A 17 -8.25 -16.65 -5.39
N SER A 18 -8.47 -17.97 -5.35
CA SER A 18 -7.78 -18.88 -4.45
C SER A 18 -7.67 -20.25 -5.13
N GLY A 19 -6.49 -20.87 -5.07
CA GLY A 19 -6.28 -22.18 -5.70
C GLY A 19 -6.48 -22.21 -7.21
N GLY A 20 -6.32 -21.05 -7.89
CA GLY A 20 -6.57 -20.92 -9.34
C GLY A 20 -8.05 -20.73 -9.72
N GLU A 21 -8.97 -20.78 -8.75
CA GLU A 21 -10.39 -20.56 -8.97
C GLU A 21 -10.78 -19.14 -8.57
N SER A 22 -11.61 -18.49 -9.39
CA SER A 22 -12.19 -17.19 -9.09
C SER A 22 -13.61 -17.34 -8.56
N PHE A 23 -13.94 -16.61 -7.50
CA PHE A 23 -15.26 -16.65 -6.87
C PHE A 23 -15.63 -15.28 -6.26
N ILE A 24 -16.92 -15.07 -6.03
CA ILE A 24 -17.45 -13.81 -5.50
C ILE A 24 -18.04 -14.07 -4.12
N ILE A 25 -17.64 -13.25 -3.14
CA ILE A 25 -18.31 -13.16 -1.85
C ILE A 25 -19.19 -11.91 -1.84
N LYS A 26 -20.48 -12.08 -1.60
CA LYS A 26 -21.44 -10.99 -1.46
C LYS A 26 -21.46 -10.46 -0.03
N SER A 27 -21.62 -9.17 0.14
CA SER A 27 -21.80 -8.52 1.45
C SER A 27 -22.47 -7.16 1.27
N ASP A 28 -23.29 -6.77 2.25
CA ASP A 28 -23.89 -5.43 2.29
C ASP A 28 -22.91 -4.36 2.80
N GLN A 29 -21.85 -4.77 3.48
CA GLN A 29 -20.80 -3.87 3.97
C GLN A 29 -19.42 -4.49 3.73
N LEU A 30 -18.52 -3.68 3.17
CA LEU A 30 -17.13 -4.06 2.92
C LEU A 30 -16.20 -3.06 3.59
N ILE A 31 -15.22 -3.58 4.33
CA ILE A 31 -14.17 -2.78 5.00
C ILE A 31 -12.83 -3.18 4.39
N LEU A 32 -12.12 -2.21 3.80
CA LEU A 32 -10.81 -2.44 3.22
C LEU A 32 -9.70 -2.20 4.24
N SER A 33 -9.10 -3.28 4.73
CA SER A 33 -8.00 -3.27 5.69
C SER A 33 -6.68 -3.80 5.11
N GLY A 34 -6.45 -3.59 3.80
CA GLY A 34 -5.24 -4.01 3.08
C GLY A 34 -4.01 -3.13 3.33
N GLY A 35 -4.08 -2.21 4.30
CA GLY A 35 -3.02 -1.25 4.61
C GLY A 35 -2.87 -0.13 3.57
N ALA A 36 -1.88 0.74 3.79
CA ALA A 36 -1.65 1.95 2.98
C ALA A 36 -1.29 1.67 1.51
N VAL A 37 -0.92 0.42 1.17
CA VAL A 37 -0.60 0.00 -0.20
C VAL A 37 -1.73 -0.85 -0.79
N GLY A 38 -2.18 -1.89 -0.07
CA GLY A 38 -3.15 -2.84 -0.60
C GLY A 38 -4.56 -2.26 -0.74
N SER A 39 -5.01 -1.42 0.19
CA SER A 39 -6.34 -0.80 0.10
C SER A 39 -6.50 0.12 -1.12
N PRO A 40 -5.61 1.12 -1.38
CA PRO A 40 -5.75 1.94 -2.58
C PRO A 40 -5.53 1.15 -3.87
N GLN A 41 -4.64 0.14 -3.88
CA GLN A 41 -4.48 -0.74 -5.04
C GLN A 41 -5.80 -1.46 -5.39
N LEU A 42 -6.47 -2.02 -4.39
CA LEU A 42 -7.74 -2.71 -4.63
C LEU A 42 -8.82 -1.75 -5.13
N LEU A 43 -8.89 -0.53 -4.61
CA LEU A 43 -9.81 0.50 -5.13
C LEU A 43 -9.53 0.80 -6.60
N LEU A 44 -8.26 1.00 -6.98
CA LEU A 44 -7.86 1.24 -8.37
C LEU A 44 -8.25 0.08 -9.30
N LEU A 45 -7.96 -1.16 -8.89
CA LEU A 45 -8.36 -2.37 -9.63
C LEU A 45 -9.90 -2.54 -9.74
N SER A 46 -10.64 -1.89 -8.85
CA SER A 46 -12.11 -1.86 -8.85
C SER A 46 -12.69 -0.71 -9.68
N GLY A 47 -11.85 0.07 -10.38
CA GLY A 47 -12.31 1.23 -11.15
C GLY A 47 -12.63 2.45 -10.28
N ILE A 48 -12.11 2.51 -9.05
CA ILE A 48 -12.30 3.62 -8.11
C ILE A 48 -10.96 4.37 -7.96
N GLY A 49 -10.84 5.56 -8.54
CA GLY A 49 -9.58 6.31 -8.51
C GLY A 49 -9.48 7.45 -9.53
N PRO A 50 -8.27 7.98 -9.78
CA PRO A 50 -8.07 9.03 -10.78
C PRO A 50 -8.43 8.55 -12.19
N GLU A 51 -9.37 9.23 -12.84
CA GLU A 51 -9.98 8.80 -14.11
C GLU A 51 -8.95 8.56 -15.22
N ASP A 52 -8.02 9.49 -15.44
CA ASP A 52 -7.00 9.37 -16.48
C ASP A 52 -6.05 8.20 -16.24
N HIS A 53 -5.70 7.95 -14.97
CA HIS A 53 -4.84 6.83 -14.59
C HIS A 53 -5.54 5.50 -14.82
N LEU A 54 -6.82 5.37 -14.45
CA LEU A 54 -7.62 4.17 -14.69
C LEU A 54 -7.75 3.88 -16.19
N LYS A 55 -8.08 4.90 -16.99
CA LYS A 55 -8.15 4.79 -18.46
C LYS A 55 -6.83 4.36 -19.07
N GLN A 56 -5.70 4.93 -18.62
CA GLN A 56 -4.36 4.55 -19.07
C GLN A 56 -4.05 3.07 -18.79
N MET A 57 -4.58 2.52 -17.71
CA MET A 57 -4.44 1.11 -17.32
C MET A 57 -5.48 0.19 -17.97
N GLY A 58 -6.38 0.71 -18.82
CA GLY A 58 -7.45 -0.07 -19.44
C GLY A 58 -8.53 -0.54 -18.45
N ILE A 59 -8.67 0.13 -17.31
CA ILE A 59 -9.66 -0.18 -16.28
C ILE A 59 -10.89 0.70 -16.50
N GLU A 60 -12.07 0.08 -16.52
CA GLU A 60 -13.34 0.80 -16.57
C GLU A 60 -13.50 1.70 -15.33
N VAL A 61 -13.80 2.98 -15.57
CA VAL A 61 -13.96 3.96 -14.50
C VAL A 61 -15.36 3.81 -13.89
N GLN A 62 -15.43 3.20 -12.72
CA GLN A 62 -16.66 3.04 -11.95
C GLN A 62 -16.96 4.27 -11.09
N HIS A 63 -15.90 4.86 -10.49
CA HIS A 63 -16.03 6.06 -9.66
C HIS A 63 -14.74 6.90 -9.70
N SER A 64 -14.86 8.13 -10.21
CA SER A 64 -13.72 9.05 -10.25
C SER A 64 -13.43 9.61 -8.85
N LEU A 65 -12.29 9.23 -8.28
CA LEU A 65 -11.85 9.65 -6.95
C LEU A 65 -10.34 9.93 -6.97
N PRO A 66 -9.91 11.17 -7.29
CA PRO A 66 -8.51 11.48 -7.59
C PRO A 66 -7.54 11.31 -6.40
N GLY A 67 -8.05 11.23 -5.17
CA GLY A 67 -7.22 11.01 -3.97
C GLY A 67 -6.73 9.57 -3.79
N VAL A 68 -7.32 8.58 -4.47
CA VAL A 68 -6.92 7.17 -4.31
C VAL A 68 -5.49 6.97 -4.81
N GLY A 69 -4.68 6.32 -3.98
CA GLY A 69 -3.26 6.06 -4.25
C GLY A 69 -2.34 7.28 -4.06
N GLN A 70 -2.89 8.44 -3.69
CA GLN A 70 -2.13 9.66 -3.45
C GLN A 70 -1.78 9.83 -1.97
N ASN A 71 -0.93 10.84 -1.66
CA ASN A 71 -0.55 11.20 -0.30
C ASN A 71 0.06 10.04 0.51
N LEU A 72 0.80 9.15 -0.16
CA LEU A 72 1.65 8.18 0.53
C LEU A 72 2.71 8.93 1.34
N ARG A 73 2.82 8.57 2.62
CA ARG A 73 3.83 9.11 3.53
C ARG A 73 4.59 7.97 4.15
N ASP A 74 5.89 8.17 4.26
CA ASP A 74 6.79 7.26 4.93
C ASP A 74 7.86 8.07 5.68
N HIS A 75 8.70 7.40 6.46
CA HIS A 75 9.87 7.95 7.10
C HIS A 75 11.12 7.47 6.35
N PRO A 76 11.69 8.29 5.43
CA PRO A 76 12.91 7.92 4.74
C PRO A 76 14.02 7.57 5.73
N ASN A 77 14.70 6.45 5.51
CA ASN A 77 15.82 6.00 6.33
C ASN A 77 17.08 5.84 5.47
N VAL A 78 18.22 6.28 6.00
CA VAL A 78 19.54 6.05 5.38
C VAL A 78 20.38 5.25 6.36
N ARG A 79 20.89 4.11 5.91
CA ARG A 79 21.81 3.28 6.69
C ARG A 79 23.26 3.73 6.45
N THR A 80 23.95 4.08 7.53
CA THR A 80 25.38 4.42 7.51
C THR A 80 26.18 3.36 8.28
N PRO A 81 26.68 2.30 7.62
CA PRO A 81 27.50 1.31 8.30
C PRO A 81 28.85 1.94 8.70
N VAL A 82 29.28 1.70 9.94
CA VAL A 82 30.59 2.13 10.44
C VAL A 82 31.42 0.89 10.79
N LYS A 83 32.73 0.92 10.47
CA LYS A 83 33.65 -0.13 10.90
C LYS A 83 34.03 0.13 12.37
N VAL A 84 33.87 -0.89 13.21
CA VAL A 84 34.38 -0.86 14.59
C VAL A 84 35.86 -1.24 14.63
N LYS A 85 36.53 -0.98 15.76
CA LYS A 85 37.91 -1.43 15.98
C LYS A 85 37.98 -2.97 15.90
N ASP A 86 39.13 -3.50 15.49
CA ASP A 86 39.29 -4.94 15.24
C ASP A 86 39.16 -5.78 16.53
N ASP A 87 39.39 -5.20 17.71
CA ASP A 87 39.24 -5.82 19.03
C ASP A 87 37.84 -5.64 19.66
N PHE A 88 36.93 -4.93 18.98
CA PHE A 88 35.58 -4.72 19.49
C PHE A 88 34.73 -5.98 19.30
N PRO A 89 34.12 -6.55 20.36
CA PRO A 89 33.28 -7.73 20.23
C PRO A 89 31.99 -7.40 19.47
N LEU A 90 31.83 -8.00 18.29
CA LEU A 90 30.59 -7.93 17.52
C LEU A 90 29.69 -9.10 17.91
N ASP A 91 28.59 -8.83 18.60
CA ASP A 91 27.55 -9.81 18.87
C ASP A 91 26.56 -9.86 17.68
N PRO A 92 26.45 -11.00 16.95
CA PRO A 92 25.50 -11.16 15.84
C PRO A 92 24.03 -11.10 16.28
N ALA A 93 23.75 -11.34 17.56
CA ALA A 93 22.42 -11.25 18.14
C ALA A 93 22.07 -9.83 18.62
N ALA A 94 23.04 -8.92 18.67
CA ALA A 94 22.79 -7.54 19.06
C ALA A 94 21.91 -6.81 18.04
N PRO A 95 21.14 -5.78 18.47
CA PRO A 95 20.35 -4.97 17.57
C PRO A 95 21.20 -4.39 16.44
N ARG A 96 20.75 -4.60 15.19
CA ARG A 96 21.45 -4.12 13.98
C ARG A 96 21.46 -2.59 13.85
N THR A 97 20.54 -1.90 14.53
CA THR A 97 20.46 -0.45 14.62
C THR A 97 20.83 -0.04 16.04
N GLN A 98 22.04 0.46 16.24
CA GLN A 98 22.54 0.86 17.55
C GLN A 98 22.34 2.36 17.82
N LEU A 99 22.20 3.17 16.77
CA LEU A 99 21.98 4.61 16.85
C LEU A 99 21.00 5.03 15.76
N ALA A 100 20.02 5.86 16.12
CA ALA A 100 19.15 6.57 15.19
C ALA A 100 19.27 8.06 15.48
N LEU A 101 19.61 8.85 14.45
CA LEU A 101 19.65 10.30 14.52
C LEU A 101 18.43 10.85 13.79
N ARG A 102 17.58 11.60 14.51
CA ARG A 102 16.53 12.39 13.87
C ARG A 102 17.12 13.76 13.56
N TYR A 103 17.36 14.04 12.28
CA TYR A 103 17.78 15.35 11.81
C TYR A 103 16.65 16.00 11.02
N THR A 104 16.37 17.27 11.32
CA THR A 104 15.49 18.11 10.50
C THR A 104 16.39 18.92 9.59
N ALA A 105 16.39 18.62 8.29
CA ALA A 105 16.96 19.52 7.30
C ALA A 105 16.04 20.75 7.25
N GLY A 106 16.44 21.83 7.94
CA GLY A 106 15.79 23.12 7.78
C GLY A 106 16.03 23.60 6.35
N ILE A 107 14.97 23.76 5.57
CA ILE A 107 14.97 24.64 4.40
C ILE A 107 14.48 25.98 4.94
N GLN A 108 15.37 26.98 4.97
CA GLN A 108 14.94 28.38 5.07
C GLN A 108 14.27 28.79 3.75
#